data_AF-A0AB39S3B8-F1
#
_entry.id   AF-A0AB39S3B8-F1
#
_cell.length_a   1.000
_cell.length_b   1.000
_cell.length_c   1.000
_cell.angle_alpha   90.00
_cell.angle_beta   90.00
_cell.angle_gamma   90.00
#
_symmetry.space_group_name_H-M   'P 1'
#
loop_
_entity.id
_entity.type
_entity.pdbx_description
1 polymer ?
#
loop_
_entity_poly.entity_id
_entity_poly.type
_entity_poly.pdbx_seq_one_letter_code
_entity_poly.pdbx_strand_id
1 'polypeptide(L)'
;MSRMIRSRTTGRVLVAAALLLTAGASVPAVASSTTPTTPPPARSGSNGPVYDRVADFYGAYIDAVTDSGSGHLDTQLRAFYLTSGLRSRLTTWENREHADGVLRAQDVPRAWKVTAGDSGMGHTWSTVRLTWGSAKHPTYTYLTVQSDLATKKISDIKQKS
;
A
#
# COMPACT_ATOMS: atom_id res chain seq x y z
N MET A 1 43.55 -22.63 14.18
CA MET A 1 43.88 -23.54 15.30
C MET A 1 44.07 -22.71 16.56
N SER A 2 43.50 -23.15 17.69
CA SER A 2 43.76 -22.69 19.07
C SER A 2 43.16 -21.32 19.48
N ARG A 3 42.46 -21.15 20.61
CA ARG A 3 42.48 -21.85 21.92
C ARG A 3 41.11 -21.79 22.63
N MET A 4 40.64 -22.94 23.13
CA MET A 4 39.67 -23.09 24.23
C MET A 4 40.38 -22.92 25.58
N ILE A 5 39.78 -22.20 26.55
CA ILE A 5 40.07 -22.26 28.00
C ILE A 5 38.74 -21.89 28.72
N ARG A 6 37.90 -22.81 29.25
CA ARG A 6 37.86 -23.46 30.60
C ARG A 6 38.03 -22.45 31.77
N SER A 7 37.37 -22.44 32.94
CA SER A 7 36.49 -23.34 33.69
C SER A 7 35.91 -22.58 34.90
N ARG A 8 34.70 -22.99 35.34
CA ARG A 8 34.21 -23.28 36.72
C ARG A 8 34.68 -22.42 37.91
N THR A 9 33.75 -22.02 38.80
CA THR A 9 33.79 -22.44 40.22
C THR A 9 32.42 -22.35 40.90
N THR A 10 32.11 -23.41 41.65
CA THR A 10 30.97 -23.65 42.55
C THR A 10 31.17 -22.95 43.89
N GLY A 11 30.10 -22.47 44.53
CA GLY A 11 30.11 -22.07 45.94
C GLY A 11 28.77 -22.35 46.61
N ARG A 12 28.74 -23.39 47.45
CA ARG A 12 27.68 -23.72 48.42
C ARG A 12 28.09 -23.19 49.80
N VAL A 13 27.15 -23.31 50.76
CA VAL A 13 27.28 -23.24 52.26
C VAL A 13 26.70 -21.92 52.81
N LEU A 14 25.87 -21.84 53.87
CA LEU A 14 24.91 -22.70 54.60
C LEU A 14 24.37 -21.84 55.79
N VAL A 15 23.18 -22.19 56.30
CA VAL A 15 22.71 -22.08 57.72
C VAL A 15 22.10 -20.75 58.24
N ALA A 16 20.77 -20.86 58.44
CA ALA A 16 19.91 -20.57 59.61
C ALA A 16 20.11 -19.30 60.47
N ALA A 17 19.01 -18.56 60.73
CA ALA A 17 18.19 -18.74 61.94
C ALA A 17 17.13 -17.62 62.13
N ALA A 18 15.91 -18.07 62.42
CA ALA A 18 14.93 -17.56 63.40
C ALA A 18 14.25 -16.17 63.27
N LEU A 19 12.92 -16.27 63.10
CA LEU A 19 11.79 -15.58 63.76
C LEU A 19 11.72 -14.03 63.74
N LEU A 20 10.59 -13.52 63.25
CA LEU A 20 9.60 -12.79 64.06
C LEU A 20 8.26 -12.62 63.29
N LEU A 21 7.18 -12.70 64.06
CA LEU A 21 5.78 -12.71 63.64
C LEU A 21 5.32 -11.32 63.16
N THR A 22 4.65 -11.25 62.01
CA THR A 22 3.48 -10.37 61.80
C THR A 22 2.56 -11.01 60.77
N ALA A 23 1.38 -11.44 61.22
CA ALA A 23 0.29 -11.83 60.34
C ALA A 23 -0.26 -10.59 59.62
N GLY A 24 0.18 -10.37 58.39
CA GLY A 24 -0.47 -9.50 57.43
C GLY A 24 -0.89 -10.36 56.25
N ALA A 25 -2.19 -10.62 56.10
CA ALA A 25 -2.72 -11.27 54.91
C ALA A 25 -2.60 -10.30 53.72
N SER A 26 -1.41 -10.23 53.13
CA SER A 26 -1.21 -9.57 51.84
C SER A 26 -1.77 -10.47 50.76
N VAL A 27 -3.04 -10.24 50.40
CA VAL A 27 -3.58 -10.74 49.13
C VAL A 27 -2.65 -10.29 48.01
N PRO A 28 -2.14 -11.18 47.14
CA PRO A 28 -1.51 -10.72 45.93
C PRO A 28 -2.60 -10.04 45.11
N ALA A 29 -2.55 -8.71 45.04
CA ALA A 29 -3.24 -7.99 43.99
C ALA A 29 -2.63 -8.49 42.67
N VAL A 30 -3.31 -9.44 42.02
CA VAL A 30 -3.05 -9.75 40.62
C VAL A 30 -3.38 -8.49 39.86
N ALA A 31 -2.35 -7.68 39.59
CA ALA A 31 -2.45 -6.61 38.63
C ALA A 31 -2.70 -7.29 37.29
N SER A 32 -3.99 -7.37 36.91
CA SER A 32 -4.38 -7.69 35.54
C SER A 32 -3.74 -6.63 34.67
N SER A 33 -2.58 -6.94 34.11
CA SER A 33 -1.97 -6.17 33.04
C SER A 33 -2.86 -6.34 31.82
N THR A 34 -3.95 -5.59 31.77
CA THR A 34 -4.66 -5.29 30.54
C THR A 34 -3.75 -4.40 29.72
N THR A 35 -2.76 -5.01 29.06
CA THR A 35 -2.16 -4.39 27.87
C THR A 35 -3.31 -3.98 26.99
N PRO A 36 -3.46 -2.69 26.64
CA PRO A 36 -4.45 -2.27 25.67
C PRO A 36 -4.08 -2.99 24.37
N THR A 37 -4.80 -4.07 24.05
CA THR A 37 -4.75 -4.66 22.73
C THR A 37 -5.37 -3.63 21.82
N THR A 38 -4.51 -2.76 21.25
CA THR A 38 -4.94 -1.84 20.20
C THR A 38 -5.52 -2.72 19.10
N PRO A 39 -6.82 -2.60 18.79
CA PRO A 39 -7.41 -3.40 17.75
C PRO A 39 -6.59 -3.20 16.47
N PRO A 40 -6.32 -4.27 15.69
CA PRO A 40 -5.70 -4.08 14.39
C PRO A 40 -6.55 -3.09 13.58
N PRO A 41 -5.93 -2.27 12.72
CA PRO A 41 -6.67 -1.28 11.95
C PRO A 41 -7.71 -1.99 11.09
N ALA A 42 -8.99 -1.80 11.42
CA ALA A 42 -10.10 -2.31 10.65
C ALA A 42 -10.26 -1.47 9.39
N ARG A 43 -10.46 -2.13 8.24
CA ARG A 43 -10.81 -1.47 6.99
C ARG A 43 -12.19 -1.96 6.58
N SER A 44 -13.07 -1.01 6.28
CA SER A 44 -14.38 -1.27 5.71
C SER A 44 -14.46 -0.63 4.33
N GLY A 45 -15.18 -1.27 3.42
CA GLY A 45 -15.37 -0.78 2.06
C GLY A 45 -16.84 -0.91 1.65
N SER A 46 -17.26 -0.03 0.77
CA SER A 46 -18.50 -0.17 0.00
C SER A 46 -18.16 -0.01 -1.48
N ASN A 47 -19.10 -0.33 -2.36
CA ASN A 47 -18.96 0.02 -3.76
C ASN A 47 -19.01 1.54 -3.89
N GLY A 48 -17.84 2.17 -3.90
CA GLY A 48 -17.68 3.60 -3.96
C GLY A 48 -18.09 4.24 -5.29
N PRO A 49 -18.13 5.57 -5.34
CA PRO A 49 -18.25 6.33 -6.59
C PRO A 49 -17.20 5.94 -7.63
N VAL A 50 -17.45 6.28 -8.91
CA VAL A 50 -16.62 5.84 -10.04
C VAL A 50 -15.15 6.27 -9.93
N TYR A 51 -14.86 7.39 -9.27
CA TYR A 51 -13.47 7.82 -9.03
C TYR A 51 -12.70 6.92 -8.06
N ASP A 52 -13.38 6.21 -7.13
CA ASP A 52 -12.73 5.23 -6.27
C ASP A 52 -12.21 4.06 -7.09
N ARG A 53 -12.92 3.68 -8.15
CA ARG A 53 -12.47 2.65 -9.08
C ARG A 53 -11.21 3.05 -9.86
N VAL A 54 -10.97 4.36 -10.04
CA VAL A 54 -9.71 4.88 -10.58
C VAL A 54 -8.59 4.72 -9.54
N ALA A 55 -8.87 5.00 -8.27
CA ALA A 55 -7.91 4.78 -7.19
C ALA A 55 -7.54 3.30 -7.03
N ASP A 56 -8.54 2.41 -7.03
CA ASP A 56 -8.34 0.96 -6.98
C ASP A 56 -7.45 0.46 -8.14
N PHE A 57 -7.74 0.96 -9.36
CA PHE A 57 -6.94 0.63 -10.54
C PHE A 57 -5.49 1.09 -10.39
N TYR A 58 -5.23 2.37 -10.11
CA TYR A 58 -3.87 2.88 -10.03
C TYR A 58 -3.07 2.25 -8.88
N GLY A 59 -3.72 1.97 -7.74
CA GLY A 59 -3.12 1.21 -6.65
C GLY A 59 -2.65 -0.17 -7.09
N ALA A 60 -3.58 -0.99 -7.57
CA ALA A 60 -3.27 -2.35 -7.99
C ALA A 60 -2.32 -2.40 -9.19
N TYR A 61 -2.46 -1.48 -10.14
CA TYR A 61 -1.63 -1.42 -11.34
C TYR A 61 -0.18 -1.06 -11.01
N ILE A 62 0.03 -0.05 -10.16
CA ILE A 62 1.37 0.35 -9.73
C ILE A 62 2.04 -0.77 -8.94
N ASP A 63 1.31 -1.46 -8.06
CA ASP A 63 1.84 -2.63 -7.34
C ASP A 63 2.24 -3.75 -8.32
N ALA A 64 1.40 -4.03 -9.32
CA ALA A 64 1.66 -5.07 -10.32
C ALA A 64 2.89 -4.77 -11.20
N VAL A 65 3.09 -3.52 -11.62
CA VAL A 65 4.28 -3.15 -12.43
C VAL A 65 5.55 -3.01 -11.58
N THR A 66 5.41 -2.75 -10.28
CA THR A 66 6.55 -2.68 -9.36
C THR A 66 7.05 -4.08 -8.99
N ASP A 67 6.12 -5.00 -8.75
CA ASP A 67 6.48 -6.37 -8.37
C ASP A 67 6.86 -7.20 -9.60
N SER A 68 8.15 -7.50 -9.71
CA SER A 68 8.78 -8.21 -10.82
C SER A 68 8.26 -9.66 -11.01
N GLY A 69 7.46 -10.19 -10.06
CA GLY A 69 6.89 -11.53 -10.08
C GLY A 69 5.42 -11.63 -10.49
N SER A 70 4.76 -10.52 -10.84
CA SER A 70 3.30 -10.47 -11.02
C SER A 70 2.78 -11.11 -12.32
N GLY A 71 3.67 -11.59 -13.20
CA GLY A 71 3.33 -12.29 -14.43
C GLY A 71 2.53 -11.40 -15.39
N HIS A 72 1.27 -11.75 -15.64
CA HIS A 72 0.35 -11.01 -16.53
C HIS A 72 -0.66 -10.14 -15.78
N LEU A 73 -0.44 -9.85 -14.50
CA LEU A 73 -1.40 -9.14 -13.66
C LEU A 73 -1.69 -7.72 -14.18
N ASP A 74 -0.66 -6.99 -14.60
CA ASP A 74 -0.76 -5.68 -15.23
C ASP A 74 -1.75 -5.69 -16.43
N THR A 75 -1.64 -6.72 -17.28
CA THR A 75 -2.45 -6.90 -18.48
C THR A 75 -3.89 -7.26 -18.11
N GLN A 76 -4.09 -8.11 -17.10
CA GLN A 76 -5.41 -8.47 -16.60
C GLN A 76 -6.12 -7.27 -15.93
N LEU A 77 -5.40 -6.47 -15.15
CA LEU A 77 -5.91 -5.24 -14.56
C LEU A 77 -6.33 -4.26 -15.65
N ARG A 78 -5.50 -4.07 -16.68
CA ARG A 78 -5.85 -3.25 -17.86
C ARG A 78 -7.14 -3.76 -18.51
N ALA A 79 -7.30 -5.07 -18.72
CA ALA A 79 -8.51 -5.64 -19.30
C ALA A 79 -9.76 -5.42 -18.42
N PHE A 80 -9.61 -5.50 -17.10
CA PHE A 80 -10.71 -5.33 -16.14
C PHE A 80 -11.14 -3.88 -15.98
N TYR A 81 -10.20 -2.94 -15.84
CA TYR A 81 -10.50 -1.54 -15.52
C TYR A 81 -10.67 -0.64 -16.74
N LEU A 82 -10.00 -0.93 -17.86
CA LEU A 82 -10.03 -0.09 -19.05
C LEU A 82 -11.09 -0.58 -20.05
N THR A 83 -11.57 0.34 -20.90
CA THR A 83 -12.32 -0.02 -22.10
C THR A 83 -11.41 -0.68 -23.14
N SER A 84 -11.95 -1.50 -24.03
CA SER A 84 -11.19 -2.07 -25.16
C SER A 84 -10.59 -0.97 -26.05
N GLY A 85 -11.39 0.06 -26.36
CA GLY A 85 -10.95 1.20 -27.17
C GLY A 85 -9.77 1.96 -26.55
N LEU A 86 -9.77 2.17 -25.22
CA LEU A 86 -8.62 2.77 -24.55
C LEU A 86 -7.38 1.87 -24.63
N ARG A 87 -7.52 0.56 -24.36
CA ARG A 87 -6.38 -0.38 -24.43
C ARG A 87 -5.70 -0.34 -25.79
N SER A 88 -6.45 -0.38 -26.89
CA SER A 88 -5.87 -0.28 -28.24
C SER A 88 -5.14 1.04 -28.49
N ARG A 89 -5.68 2.16 -27.99
CA ARG A 89 -5.02 3.48 -28.09
C ARG A 89 -3.74 3.55 -27.25
N LEU A 90 -3.74 2.93 -26.07
CA LEU A 90 -2.54 2.82 -25.23
C LEU A 90 -1.48 1.99 -25.93
N THR A 91 -1.79 0.78 -26.42
CA THR A 91 -0.83 -0.05 -27.15
C THR A 91 -0.20 0.69 -28.33
N THR A 92 -1.00 1.43 -29.09
CA THR A 92 -0.47 2.24 -30.21
C THR A 92 0.48 3.34 -29.73
N TRP A 93 0.15 3.99 -28.61
CA TRP A 93 1.01 5.02 -28.02
C TRP A 93 2.29 4.43 -27.44
N GLU A 94 2.19 3.32 -26.71
CA GLU A 94 3.30 2.61 -26.05
C GLU A 94 4.33 2.13 -27.07
N ASN A 95 3.86 1.59 -28.21
CA ASN A 95 4.73 1.20 -29.32
C ASN A 95 5.52 2.37 -29.93
N ARG A 96 4.97 3.59 -29.87
CA ARG A 96 5.62 4.79 -30.42
C ARG A 96 6.55 5.45 -29.42
N GLU A 97 6.14 5.55 -28.16
CA GLU A 97 6.86 6.31 -27.14
C GLU A 97 7.81 5.45 -26.30
N HIS A 98 7.74 4.12 -26.42
CA HIS A 98 8.52 3.17 -25.62
C HIS A 98 8.41 3.42 -24.11
N ALA A 99 7.20 3.75 -23.66
CA ALA A 99 6.87 4.11 -22.29
C ALA A 99 5.54 3.46 -21.90
N ASP A 100 5.25 3.33 -20.61
CA ASP A 100 3.95 2.87 -20.13
C ASP A 100 2.88 3.93 -20.42
N GLY A 101 1.83 3.55 -21.14
CA GLY A 101 0.78 4.47 -21.59
C GLY A 101 -0.23 4.84 -20.50
N VAL A 102 -0.40 4.01 -19.47
CA VAL A 102 -1.23 4.33 -18.30
C VAL A 102 -0.50 5.38 -17.45
N LEU A 103 0.80 5.20 -17.25
CA LEU A 103 1.63 6.10 -16.44
C LEU A 103 2.10 7.34 -17.22
N ARG A 104 2.08 7.27 -18.56
CA ARG A 104 2.66 8.26 -19.48
C ARG A 104 4.14 8.52 -19.17
N ALA A 105 4.88 7.46 -18.81
CA ALA A 105 6.27 7.52 -18.34
C ALA A 105 6.99 6.18 -18.56
N GLN A 106 8.32 6.21 -18.58
CA GLN A 106 9.16 5.00 -18.69
C GLN A 106 9.37 4.31 -17.32
N ASP A 107 9.36 5.08 -16.24
CA ASP A 107 9.54 4.60 -14.89
C ASP A 107 8.20 4.37 -14.16
N VAL A 108 8.27 3.73 -13.00
CA VAL A 108 7.12 3.53 -12.09
C VAL A 108 7.11 4.60 -11.00
N PRO A 109 5.96 5.25 -10.71
CA PRO A 109 5.89 6.31 -9.71
C PRO A 109 5.98 5.73 -8.29
N ARG A 110 6.64 6.47 -7.39
CA ARG A 110 6.76 6.05 -5.98
C ARG A 110 5.45 6.21 -5.18
N ALA A 111 4.57 7.07 -5.65
CA ALA A 111 3.31 7.38 -4.99
C ALA A 111 2.32 7.97 -5.99
N TRP A 112 1.05 7.78 -5.71
CA TRP A 112 -0.04 8.31 -6.51
C TRP A 112 -1.12 8.92 -5.61
N LYS A 113 -1.91 9.83 -6.18
CA LYS A 113 -3.11 10.39 -5.53
C LYS A 113 -4.18 10.59 -6.59
N VAL A 114 -5.39 10.12 -6.32
CA VAL A 114 -6.57 10.43 -7.14
C VAL A 114 -7.37 11.54 -6.47
N THR A 115 -7.85 12.48 -7.27
CA THR A 115 -8.78 13.53 -6.85
C THR A 115 -9.96 13.52 -7.79
N ALA A 116 -11.17 13.44 -7.24
CA ALA A 116 -12.40 13.50 -8.02
C ALA A 116 -12.49 14.84 -8.76
N GLY A 117 -12.99 14.81 -9.99
CA GLY A 117 -13.35 15.98 -10.76
C GLY A 117 -14.84 16.00 -11.04
N ASP A 118 -15.23 16.80 -12.03
CA ASP A 118 -16.62 16.95 -12.43
C ASP A 118 -17.17 15.69 -13.13
N SER A 119 -18.49 15.60 -13.23
CA SER A 119 -19.19 14.53 -13.94
C SER A 119 -20.27 15.12 -14.83
N GLY A 120 -20.49 14.54 -16.01
CA GLY A 120 -21.43 15.02 -17.00
C GLY A 120 -21.37 14.23 -18.30
N MET A 121 -22.44 14.30 -19.11
CA MET A 121 -22.53 13.66 -20.43
C MET A 121 -22.18 12.16 -20.43
N GLY A 122 -22.58 11.43 -19.39
CA GLY A 122 -22.29 9.98 -19.27
C GLY A 122 -20.86 9.65 -18.81
N HIS A 123 -20.07 10.66 -18.46
CA HIS A 123 -18.68 10.50 -18.02
C HIS A 123 -18.43 11.16 -16.66
N THR A 124 -17.36 10.71 -16.02
CA THR A 124 -16.75 11.40 -14.87
C THR A 124 -15.28 11.57 -15.12
N TRP A 125 -14.70 12.64 -14.57
CA TRP A 125 -13.29 12.92 -14.66
C TRP A 125 -12.64 12.82 -13.29
N SER A 126 -11.38 12.40 -13.28
CA SER A 126 -10.53 12.37 -12.09
C SER A 126 -9.15 12.86 -12.46
N THR A 127 -8.48 13.54 -11.53
CA THR A 127 -7.07 13.89 -11.66
C THR A 127 -6.23 12.88 -10.90
N VAL A 128 -5.30 12.23 -11.60
CA VAL A 128 -4.30 11.35 -10.99
C VAL A 128 -2.98 12.08 -10.94
N ARG A 129 -2.47 12.34 -9.75
CA ARG A 129 -1.13 12.87 -9.53
C ARG A 129 -0.17 11.71 -9.29
N LEU A 130 0.78 11.53 -10.18
CA LEU A 130 1.90 10.60 -10.04
C LEU A 130 3.09 11.35 -9.44
N THR A 131 3.77 10.74 -8.50
CA THR A 131 4.94 11.31 -7.81
C THR A 131 6.18 10.50 -8.16
N TRP A 132 7.23 11.19 -8.56
CA TRP A 132 8.50 10.62 -8.99
C TRP A 132 9.65 11.12 -8.12
N GLY A 133 10.85 10.60 -8.36
CA GLY A 133 12.07 11.02 -7.68
C GLY A 133 12.11 10.61 -6.21
N SER A 134 13.03 11.20 -5.45
CA SER A 134 13.20 10.90 -4.03
C SER A 134 12.19 11.63 -3.15
N ALA A 135 12.10 11.24 -1.88
CA ALA A 135 11.31 11.99 -0.90
C ALA A 135 11.79 13.45 -0.73
N LYS A 136 13.09 13.71 -0.95
CA LYS A 136 13.70 15.05 -0.83
C LYS A 136 13.47 15.93 -2.06
N HIS A 137 13.36 15.32 -3.24
CA HIS A 137 13.17 16.02 -4.51
C HIS A 137 12.07 15.34 -5.34
N PRO A 138 10.80 15.52 -4.94
CA PRO A 138 9.69 14.97 -5.71
C PRO A 138 9.42 15.79 -6.97
N THR A 139 9.15 15.10 -8.08
CA THR A 139 8.52 15.70 -9.26
C THR A 139 7.15 15.08 -9.46
N TYR A 140 6.28 15.76 -10.23
CA TYR A 140 4.89 15.36 -10.36
C TYR A 140 4.44 15.37 -11.82
N THR A 141 3.68 14.33 -12.20
CA THR A 141 2.91 14.31 -13.44
C THR A 141 1.43 14.27 -13.08
N TYR A 142 0.62 15.03 -13.81
CA TYR A 142 -0.83 15.06 -13.62
C TYR A 142 -1.50 14.45 -14.83
N LEU A 143 -2.36 13.46 -14.60
CA LEU A 143 -3.18 12.82 -15.61
C LEU A 143 -4.63 13.20 -15.39
N THR A 144 -5.32 13.55 -16.47
CA THR A 144 -6.77 13.59 -16.52
C THR A 144 -7.25 12.22 -16.96
N VAL A 145 -8.04 11.58 -16.12
CA VAL A 145 -8.62 10.25 -16.35
C VAL A 145 -10.13 10.41 -16.51
N GLN A 146 -10.66 9.91 -17.63
CA GLN A 146 -12.08 9.87 -17.89
C GLN A 146 -12.59 8.45 -17.66
N SER A 147 -13.72 8.33 -16.98
CA SER A 147 -14.44 7.06 -16.80
C SER A 147 -15.85 7.17 -17.34
N ASP A 148 -16.31 6.10 -17.95
CA ASP A 148 -17.69 5.93 -18.40
C ASP A 148 -18.59 5.61 -17.20
N LEU A 149 -19.69 6.34 -17.02
CA LEU A 149 -20.57 6.17 -15.85
C LEU A 149 -21.38 4.88 -15.90
N ALA A 150 -21.72 4.38 -17.09
CA ALA A 150 -22.54 3.17 -17.25
C ALA A 150 -21.75 1.90 -16.89
N THR A 151 -20.52 1.79 -17.38
CA THR A 151 -19.63 0.63 -17.19
C THR A 151 -18.66 0.79 -16.03
N LYS A 152 -18.51 2.03 -15.52
CA LYS A 152 -17.49 2.44 -14.55
C LYS A 152 -16.06 2.11 -15.01
N LYS A 153 -15.82 1.94 -16.31
CA LYS A 153 -14.49 1.66 -16.88
C LYS A 153 -13.81 2.96 -17.26
N ILE A 154 -12.49 2.97 -17.16
CA ILE A 154 -11.67 4.09 -17.62
C ILE A 154 -11.66 4.08 -19.16
N SER A 155 -12.10 5.18 -19.75
CA SER A 155 -12.28 5.35 -21.20
C SER A 155 -11.19 6.21 -21.83
N ASP A 156 -10.55 7.11 -21.07
CA ASP A 156 -9.47 7.97 -21.56
C ASP A 156 -8.45 8.31 -20.46
N ILE A 157 -7.19 8.44 -20.85
CA ILE A 157 -6.09 8.89 -19.99
C ILE A 157 -5.24 9.86 -20.79
N LYS A 158 -5.06 11.08 -20.30
CA LYS A 158 -4.22 12.12 -20.93
C LYS A 158 -3.41 12.88 -19.90
N GLN A 159 -2.24 13.38 -20.26
CA GLN A 159 -1.56 14.35 -19.41
C GLN A 159 -2.43 15.62 -19.31
N LYS A 160 -2.50 16.18 -18.11
CA LYS A 160 -3.17 17.45 -17.87
C LYS A 160 -2.27 18.55 -18.46
N SER A 161 -2.82 19.29 -19.41
CA SER A 161 -2.21 20.48 -20.02
C SER A 161 -2.14 21.64 -19.03
#